data_AF-A0A436WJM0-F1
#
_entry.id   AF-A0A436WJM0-F1
#
_cell.length_a   1.000
_cell.length_b   1.000
_cell.length_c   1.000
_cell.angle_alpha   90.00
_cell.angle_beta   90.00
_cell.angle_gamma   90.00
#
_symmetry.space_group_name_H-M   'P 1'
#
loop_
_entity.id
_entity.type
_entity.pdbx_description
1 polymer ?
#
loop_
_entity_poly.entity_id
_entity_poly.type
_entity_poly.pdbx_seq_one_letter_code
_entity_poly.pdbx_strand_id
1 'polypeptide(L)' 'ASRHKRIDYIFTSASLARSLKRLWVDRQAVGSDHLPVWAELD' A
#
# COMPACT_ATOMS: atom_id res chain seq x y z
N ALA A 1 -4.71 -21.93 7.90
CA ALA A 1 -3.87 -20.85 7.36
C ALA A 1 -4.67 -19.55 7.40
N SER A 2 -4.13 -18.44 7.95
CA SER A 2 -4.84 -17.15 7.95
C SER A 2 -5.04 -16.67 6.50
N ARG A 3 -6.28 -16.35 6.12
CA ARG A 3 -6.65 -15.84 4.78
C ARG A 3 -6.33 -14.35 4.60
N HIS A 4 -5.93 -13.64 5.65
CA HIS A 4 -5.72 -12.19 5.62
C HIS A 4 -4.23 -11.85 5.76
N LYS A 5 -3.40 -12.26 4.79
CA LYS A 5 -1.98 -11.90 4.77
C LYS A 5 -1.80 -10.59 4.00
N ARG A 6 -1.04 -9.64 4.56
CA ARG A 6 -0.53 -8.49 3.81
C ARG A 6 0.60 -8.98 2.90
N ILE A 7 0.38 -8.98 1.58
CA ILE A 7 1.36 -9.44 0.59
C ILE A 7 1.77 -8.38 -0.43
N ASP A 8 1.08 -7.24 -0.44
CA ASP A 8 1.37 -6.10 -1.30
C ASP A 8 2.06 -4.97 -0.51
N TYR A 9 3.14 -4.43 -1.05
CA TYR A 9 4.01 -3.45 -0.39
C TYR A 9 4.55 -2.41 -1.39
N ILE A 10 4.81 -1.20 -0.90
CA ILE A 10 5.60 -0.18 -1.61
C ILE A 10 6.89 0.00 -0.81
N PHE A 11 8.02 -0.36 -1.40
CA PHE A 11 9.33 -0.12 -0.81
C PHE A 11 9.93 1.17 -1.33
N THR A 12 10.69 1.84 -0.48
CA THR A 12 11.34 3.12 -0.79
C THR A 12 12.71 3.17 -0.13
N SER A 13 13.60 4.04 -0.61
CA SER A 13 14.85 4.33 0.08
C SER A 13 14.57 5.13 1.36
N ALA A 14 15.49 5.08 2.33
CA ALA A 14 15.34 5.86 3.57
C ALA A 14 15.26 7.38 3.32
N SER A 15 15.93 7.88 2.28
CA SER A 15 15.88 9.30 1.91
C SER A 15 14.51 9.69 1.34
N LEU A 16 13.91 8.84 0.50
CA LEU A 16 12.60 9.10 -0.12
C LEU A 16 11.44 8.84 0.85
N ALA A 17 11.61 7.98 1.85
CA ALA A 17 10.60 7.76 2.91
C ALA A 17 10.16 9.06 3.60
N ARG A 18 11.01 10.08 3.61
CA ARG A 18 10.71 11.39 4.22
C ARG A 18 9.67 12.21 3.45
N SER A 19 9.42 11.93 2.17
CA SER A 19 8.37 12.61 1.40
C SER A 19 7.02 11.90 1.48
N LEU A 20 6.90 10.79 2.24
CA LEU A 20 5.64 10.06 2.35
C LEU A 20 4.61 10.87 3.15
N LYS A 21 3.56 11.30 2.46
CA LYS A 21 2.45 12.05 3.03
C LYS A 21 1.30 11.15 3.50
N ARG A 22 0.94 10.14 2.71
CA ARG A 22 -0.09 9.14 3.07
C ARG A 22 0.23 7.76 2.50
N LEU A 23 -0.17 6.72 3.22
CA LEU A 23 -0.14 5.32 2.76
C LEU A 23 -1.45 4.65 3.17
N TRP A 24 -2.16 4.03 2.23
CA TRP A 24 -3.39 3.31 2.54
C TRP A 24 -3.63 2.15 1.60
N VAL A 25 -4.54 1.27 2.03
CA VAL A 25 -5.12 0.22 1.18
C VAL A 25 -6.49 0.69 0.75
N ASP A 26 -6.75 0.69 -0.54
CA ASP A 26 -8.07 1.01 -1.06
C ASP A 26 -9.03 -0.17 -0.83
N ARG A 27 -9.90 -0.03 0.17
CA ARG A 27 -10.89 -1.05 0.53
C ARG A 27 -12.18 -0.98 -0.30
N GLN A 28 -12.32 0.04 -1.14
CA GLN A 28 -13.48 0.23 -2.01
C GLN A 28 -13.22 -0.29 -3.42
N ALA A 29 -11.96 -0.51 -3.80
CA ALA A 29 -11.60 -1.10 -5.07
C ALA A 29 -12.25 -2.48 -5.27
N VAL A 30 -12.78 -2.69 -6.48
CA VAL A 30 -13.41 -3.93 -6.93
C VAL A 30 -12.71 -4.44 -8.19
N GLY A 31 -12.75 -5.75 -8.44
CA GLY A 31 -12.25 -6.35 -9.68
C GLY A 31 -11.00 -7.25 -9.54
N SER A 32 -10.45 -7.39 -8.32
CA SER A 32 -9.40 -8.35 -7.98
C SER A 32 -9.64 -8.91 -6.57
N ASP A 33 -9.06 -10.06 -6.25
CA ASP A 33 -8.96 -10.62 -4.91
C ASP A 33 -7.88 -9.92 -4.05
N HIS A 34 -7.01 -9.14 -4.67
CA HIS A 34 -6.08 -8.22 -4.01
C HIS A 34 -6.66 -6.80 -3.97
N LEU A 35 -6.25 -6.03 -2.96
CA LEU A 35 -6.61 -4.62 -2.84
C LEU A 35 -5.40 -3.73 -3.20
N PRO A 36 -5.60 -2.64 -3.96
CA PRO A 36 -4.54 -1.69 -4.26
C PRO A 36 -3.93 -1.08 -3.00
N VAL A 37 -2.60 -0.92 -3.01
CA VAL A 37 -1.86 -0.15 -2.01
C VAL A 37 -1.41 1.15 -2.65
N TRP A 38 -1.73 2.27 -2.01
CA TRP A 38 -1.44 3.62 -2.51
C TRP A 38 -0.49 4.35 -1.58
N ALA A 39 0.43 5.11 -2.17
CA ALA A 39 1.25 6.09 -1.48
C ALA A 39 1.05 7.47 -2.11
N GLU A 40 0.90 8.49 -1.28
CA GLU A 40 0.98 9.89 -1.67
C GLU A 40 2.31 10.44 -1.16
N LEU A 41 3.03 11.12 -2.04
CA LEU A 41 4.27 11.83 -1.72
C LEU A 41 4.03 13.35 -1.79
N ASP A 42 4.89 14.12 -1.12
CA ASP A 42 4.96 15.59 -1.27
C ASP A 42 5.39 16.02 -2.68
#